data_AF-A0A1X7DL08-F1
#
_entry.id   AF-A0A1X7DL08-F1
#
_cell.length_a   1.000
_cell.length_b   1.000
_cell.length_c   1.000
_cell.angle_alpha   90.00
_cell.angle_beta   90.00
_cell.angle_gamma   90.00
#
_symmetry.space_group_name_H-M   'P 1'
#
loop_
_entity.id
_entity.type
_entity.pdbx_description
1 polymer ?
#
loop_
_entity_poly.entity_id
_entity_poly.type
_entity_poly.pdbx_seq_one_letter_code
_entity_poly.pdbx_strand_id
1 'polypeptide(L)' 'MAIDSPLVRRLRIFTSFNPRLFLRRLNKEEVNLIDHFRTLPERDRIAVRYMCTAIHKTSMQKPE' A
#
# COMPACT_ATOMS: atom_id res chain seq x y z
N MET A 1 -17.90 22.40 -15.41
CA MET A 1 -16.55 22.95 -15.15
C MET A 1 -15.70 21.84 -14.55
N ALA A 2 -14.71 21.34 -15.28
CA ALA A 2 -13.78 20.33 -14.75
C ALA A 2 -12.77 21.04 -13.84
N ILE A 3 -12.77 20.69 -12.56
CA ILE A 3 -11.79 21.20 -11.60
C ILE A 3 -10.52 20.38 -11.80
N ASP A 4 -9.72 20.72 -12.81
CA ASP A 4 -8.41 20.12 -13.07
C ASP A 4 -7.36 20.72 -12.12
N SER A 5 -7.57 20.48 -10.82
CA SER A 5 -6.59 20.86 -9.81
C SER A 5 -5.57 19.73 -9.62
N PRO A 6 -4.25 20.02 -9.70
CA PRO A 6 -3.19 19.03 -9.49
C PRO A 6 -3.24 18.41 -8.07
N LEU A 7 -3.93 19.05 -7.13
CA LEU A 7 -4.19 18.53 -5.79
C LEU A 7 -5.20 17.37 -5.81
N VAL A 8 -6.25 17.48 -6.62
CA VAL A 8 -7.24 16.41 -6.80
C VAL A 8 -6.59 15.19 -7.44
N ARG A 9 -5.65 15.39 -8.38
CA ARG A 9 -4.88 14.31 -9.00
C ARG A 9 -3.94 13.62 -7.99
N ARG A 10 -3.27 14.37 -7.11
CA ARG A 10 -2.45 13.80 -6.02
C ARG A 10 -3.30 13.05 -5.00
N LEU A 11 -4.43 13.62 -4.57
CA LEU A 11 -5.36 12.95 -3.66
C LEU A 11 -5.91 11.64 -4.26
N ARG A 12 -6.21 11.62 -5.57
CA ARG A 12 -6.68 10.41 -6.25
C ARG A 12 -5.65 9.27 -6.28
N ILE A 13 -4.36 9.60 -6.28
CA ILE A 13 -3.26 8.63 -6.17
C ILE A 13 -3.17 8.05 -4.75
N PHE A 14 -3.53 8.82 -3.71
CA PHE A 14 -3.65 8.30 -2.35
C PHE A 14 -4.91 7.46 -2.13
N THR A 15 -6.02 7.76 -2.84
CA THR A 15 -7.30 7.03 -2.69
C THR A 15 -7.36 5.71 -3.46
N SER A 16 -6.35 5.36 -4.26
CA SER A 16 -6.26 4.03 -4.89
C SER A 16 -5.89 2.92 -3.88
N PHE A 17 -5.65 3.26 -2.61
CA PHE A 17 -5.83 2.35 -1.50
C PHE A 17 -7.32 1.99 -1.38
N ASN A 18 -7.72 1.00 -2.18
CA ASN A 18 -9.05 0.40 -2.22
C ASN A 18 -9.69 0.31 -0.82
N PRO A 19 -10.72 1.10 -0.50
CA PRO A 19 -11.47 0.94 0.76
C PRO A 19 -12.18 -0.42 0.82
N ARG A 20 -12.33 -1.11 -0.31
CA ARG A 20 -12.93 -2.45 -0.40
C ARG A 20 -12.03 -3.59 0.12
N LEU A 21 -10.73 -3.36 0.34
CA LEU A 21 -9.86 -4.37 0.97
C LEU A 21 -10.00 -4.40 2.50
N PHE A 22 -10.60 -3.37 3.11
CA PHE A 22 -10.74 -3.24 4.57
C PHE A 22 -12.00 -3.89 5.17
N LEU A 23 -12.76 -4.65 4.39
CA LEU A 23 -13.91 -5.41 4.92
C LEU A 23 -13.49 -6.67 5.70
N ARG A 24 -12.22 -7.10 5.60
CA ARG A 24 -11.68 -8.18 6.41
C ARG A 24 -11.19 -7.61 7.75
N ARG A 25 -11.74 -8.11 8.87
CA ARG A 25 -11.20 -7.81 10.21
C ARG A 25 -9.77 -8.34 10.27
N LEU A 26 -8.81 -7.45 10.51
CA LEU A 26 -7.42 -7.83 10.67
C LEU A 26 -7.24 -8.66 11.95
N ASN A 27 -6.40 -9.68 11.86
CA ASN A 27 -5.97 -10.44 13.02
C ASN A 27 -4.99 -9.60 13.86
N LYS A 28 -4.81 -9.95 15.14
CA LYS A 28 -3.93 -9.25 16.07
C LYS A 28 -2.50 -9.10 15.53
N GLU A 29 -2.00 -10.14 14.87
CA GLU A 29 -0.67 -10.14 14.26
C GLU A 29 -0.55 -9.17 13.08
N GLU A 30 -1.58 -9.10 12.23
CA GLU A 30 -1.63 -8.17 11.09
C GLU A 30 -1.67 -6.71 11.58
N VAL A 31 -2.41 -6.44 12.67
CA VAL A 31 -2.43 -5.12 13.32
C VAL A 31 -1.04 -4.77 13.87
N ASN A 32 -0.42 -5.70 14.61
CA ASN A 32 0.91 -5.48 15.17
C ASN A 32 1.97 -5.23 14.09
N LEU A 33 1.88 -5.93 12.95
CA LEU A 33 2.77 -5.72 11.82
C LEU A 33 2.61 -4.32 11.21
N ILE A 34 1.38 -3.83 11.09
CA ILE A 34 1.11 -2.46 10.61
C ILE A 34 1.65 -1.43 11.58
N ASP A 35 1.46 -1.65 12.88
CA ASP A 35 1.96 -0.73 13.89
C ASP A 35 3.49 -0.69 13.90
N HIS A 36 4.16 -1.84 13.76
CA HIS A 36 5.61 -1.88 13.58
C HIS A 36 6.05 -1.19 12.28
N PHE A 37 5.35 -1.40 11.17
CA PHE A 37 5.65 -0.71 9.92
C PHE A 37 5.54 0.82 10.04
N ARG A 38 4.64 1.33 10.89
CA ARG A 38 4.48 2.77 11.14
C ARG A 38 5.62 3.37 11.96
N THR A 39 6.26 2.59 12.83
CA THR A 39 7.40 3.07 13.63
C THR A 39 8.70 3.15 12.83
N LEU A 40 8.77 2.49 11.66
CA LEU A 40 9.96 2.54 10.81
C LEU A 40 10.23 3.94 10.23
N PRO A 41 11.51 4.30 10.01
CA PRO A 41 11.90 5.49 9.25
C PRO A 41 11.29 5.53 7.85
N GLU A 42 11.10 6.72 7.29
CA GLU A 42 10.46 6.89 5.97
C GLU A 42 11.17 6.11 4.86
N ARG A 43 12.51 6.14 4.86
CA ARG A 43 13.34 5.40 3.89
C ARG A 43 13.05 3.89 3.93
N ASP A 44 12.95 3.34 5.13
CA ASP A 44 12.73 1.91 5.33
C ASP A 44 11.32 1.51 4.95
N ARG A 45 10.32 2.36 5.25
CA ARG A 45 8.94 2.14 4.78
C ARG A 45 8.84 2.11 3.27
N ILE A 46 9.62 2.94 2.58
CA ILE A 46 9.69 2.96 1.12
C ILE A 46 10.33 1.66 0.61
N ALA A 47 11.46 1.24 1.18
CA ALA A 47 12.13 0.00 0.83
C ALA A 47 11.19 -1.22 0.99
N VAL A 48 10.48 -1.31 2.11
CA VAL A 48 9.51 -2.39 2.38
C VAL A 48 8.40 -2.41 1.34
N ARG A 49 7.85 -1.26 0.93
CA ARG A 49 6.84 -1.22 -0.15
C ARG A 49 7.39 -1.76 -1.47
N TYR A 50 8.62 -1.39 -1.83
CA TYR A 50 9.25 -1.91 -3.04
C TYR A 50 9.48 -3.42 -2.97
N MET A 51 9.93 -3.93 -1.82
CA MET A 51 10.10 -5.37 -1.59
C MET A 51 8.77 -6.12 -1.72
N CYS A 52 7.71 -5.68 -1.04
CA CYS A 52 6.38 -6.29 -1.17
C CYS A 52 5.88 -6.26 -2.61
N THR A 53 6.12 -5.16 -3.34
CA THR A 53 5.74 -5.04 -4.76
C THR A 53 6.50 -6.02 -5.64
N ALA A 54 7.81 -6.17 -5.43
CA ALA A 54 8.64 -7.11 -6.16
C ALA A 54 8.18 -8.55 -5.92
N ILE A 55 8.01 -8.94 -4.65
CA ILE A 55 7.51 -10.27 -4.24
C ILE A 55 6.15 -10.56 -4.89
N HIS A 56 5.23 -9.60 -4.85
CA HIS A 56 3.92 -9.78 -5.45
C HIS A 56 4.03 -10.06 -6.96
N LYS A 57 4.83 -9.28 -7.68
CA LYS A 57 5.06 -9.47 -9.11
C LYS A 57 5.70 -10.82 -9.43
N THR A 58 6.73 -11.22 -8.68
CA THR A 58 7.41 -12.51 -8.91
C THR A 58 6.52 -13.69 -8.53
N SER A 59 5.68 -13.57 -7.51
CA SER A 59 4.77 -14.64 -7.10
C SER A 59 3.63 -14.89 -8.10
N MET A 60 3.29 -13.89 -8.92
CA MET A 60 2.27 -14.02 -9.96
C MET A 60 2.82 -14.51 -11.30
N GLN A 61 4.14 -14.47 -11.50
CA GLN A 61 4.77 -15.14 -12.64
C GLN A 61 4.83 -16.65 -12.35
N LYS A 62 3.97 -17.42 -13.02
CA LYS A 62 4.12 -18.87 -13.08
C LYS A 62 5.48 -19.21 -13.70
N PRO A 63 6.25 -20.16 -13.15
CA PRO A 63 7.43 -20.67 -13.84
C PRO A 63 6.97 -21.35 -15.14
N GLU A 64 7.63 -20.99 -16.25
CA GLU A 64 7.50 -21.67 -17.55
C GLU A 64 8.02 -23.11 -17.51
#